data_AF-A0A938H1J4-F1
#
_entry.id   AF-A0A938H1J4-F1
#
_cell.length_a   1.000
_cell.length_b   1.000
_cell.length_c   1.000
_cell.angle_alpha   90.00
_cell.angle_beta   90.00
_cell.angle_gamma   90.00
#
_symmetry.space_group_name_H-M   'P 1'
#
loop_
_entity.id
_entity.type
_entity.pdbx_description
1 polymer ?
#
loop_
_entity_poly.entity_id
_entity_poly.type
_entity_poly.pdbx_seq_one_letter_code
_entity_poly.pdbx_strand_id
1 'polypeptide(L)'
;MHRSALHSQTTDPRGFALVVSVMLLVLISLLAVAMTGLASIELRRSGSADHLTTARDNARLALMQALAQLQKTAGPDQRITASAELLAKDDKEAETFANPHWTGVWRSTQADGTSFFTRNDTAGGLSDLRYAVRNAVEP
;
A
#
# COMPACT_ATOMS: atom_id res chain seq x y z
N MET A 1 80.53 -47.69 49.56
CA MET A 1 79.77 -46.42 49.61
C MET A 1 79.02 -46.27 48.31
N HIS A 2 77.70 -46.36 48.36
CA HIS A 2 76.80 -46.62 47.24
C HIS A 2 75.75 -45.50 47.22
N ARG A 3 75.65 -44.68 46.18
CA ARG A 3 74.51 -43.79 45.94
C ARG A 3 74.20 -43.74 44.46
N SER A 4 73.26 -44.57 44.05
CA SER A 4 72.67 -44.59 42.72
C SER A 4 71.71 -43.41 42.58
N ALA A 5 71.96 -42.53 41.61
CA ALA A 5 71.06 -41.44 41.28
C ALA A 5 69.87 -41.98 40.48
N LEU A 6 68.67 -41.93 41.05
CA LEU A 6 67.42 -42.20 40.35
C LEU A 6 67.11 -41.01 39.46
N HIS A 7 67.40 -41.14 38.16
CA HIS A 7 66.97 -40.19 37.14
C HIS A 7 65.53 -40.52 36.73
N SER A 8 64.54 -39.82 37.31
CA SER A 8 63.14 -39.95 36.89
C SER A 8 62.92 -39.12 35.62
N GLN A 9 62.88 -39.77 34.46
CA GLN A 9 62.41 -39.13 33.23
C GLN A 9 60.88 -39.07 33.27
N THR A 10 60.34 -37.90 33.56
CA THR A 10 58.93 -37.60 33.34
C THR A 10 58.71 -37.48 31.84
N THR A 11 58.04 -38.46 31.25
CA THR A 11 57.65 -38.43 29.83
C THR A 11 56.54 -37.40 29.66
N ASP A 12 56.88 -36.23 29.12
CA ASP A 12 55.90 -35.22 28.75
C ASP A 12 55.08 -35.70 27.54
N PRO A 13 53.73 -35.65 27.56
CA PRO A 13 52.90 -36.03 26.42
C PRO A 13 53.01 -35.00 25.30
N ARG A 14 54.04 -35.11 24.46
CA ARG A 14 54.40 -34.18 23.36
C ARG A 14 53.41 -34.09 22.19
N GLY A 15 52.22 -34.69 22.30
CA GLY A 15 51.20 -34.66 21.24
C GLY A 15 49.82 -34.15 21.67
N PHE A 16 49.52 -34.09 22.98
CA PHE A 16 48.17 -33.81 23.46
C PHE A 16 47.73 -32.36 23.21
N ALA A 17 48.64 -31.39 23.40
CA ALA A 17 48.36 -29.98 23.14
C ALA A 17 47.98 -29.70 21.69
N LEU A 18 48.58 -30.41 20.73
CA LEU A 18 48.25 -30.27 19.31
C LEU A 18 46.83 -30.76 19.03
N VAL A 19 46.45 -31.91 19.58
CA VAL A 19 45.09 -32.47 19.42
C VAL A 19 44.05 -31.49 19.98
N VAL A 20 44.27 -30.95 21.18
CA VAL A 20 43.38 -29.96 21.79
C VAL A 20 43.29 -28.69 20.94
N SER A 21 44.42 -28.21 20.41
CA SER A 21 44.45 -27.02 19.55
C SER A 21 43.68 -27.23 18.25
N VAL A 22 43.84 -28.39 17.60
CA VAL A 22 43.10 -28.73 16.38
C VAL A 22 41.62 -28.85 16.66
N MET A 23 41.22 -29.50 17.77
CA MET A 23 39.81 -29.58 18.17
C MET A 23 39.21 -28.19 18.41
N LEU A 24 39.94 -27.30 19.08
CA LEU A 24 39.51 -25.93 19.33
C LEU A 24 39.38 -25.11 18.02
N LEU A 25 40.35 -25.22 17.13
CA LEU A 25 40.31 -24.53 15.82
C LEU A 25 39.15 -25.01 14.97
N VAL A 26 38.89 -26.32 14.93
CA VAL A 26 37.74 -26.89 14.22
C VAL A 26 36.43 -26.40 14.83
N LEU A 27 36.31 -26.40 16.17
CA LEU A 27 35.12 -25.89 16.86
C LEU A 27 34.85 -24.42 16.52
N ILE A 28 35.87 -23.56 16.61
CA ILE A 28 35.73 -22.14 16.30
C ILE A 28 35.38 -21.93 14.82
N SER A 29 35.99 -22.71 13.92
CA SER A 29 35.71 -22.63 12.48
C SER A 29 34.27 -23.00 12.16
N LEU A 30 33.73 -24.06 12.78
CA LEU A 30 32.33 -24.45 12.61
C LEU A 30 31.39 -23.36 13.13
N LEU A 31 31.71 -22.76 14.28
CA LEU A 31 30.93 -21.66 14.85
C LEU A 31 30.94 -20.42 13.94
N ALA A 32 32.10 -20.08 13.38
CA ALA A 32 32.24 -18.99 12.44
C ALA A 32 31.42 -19.21 11.15
N VAL A 33 31.43 -20.42 10.60
CA VAL A 33 30.62 -20.78 9.41
C VAL A 33 29.13 -20.72 9.75
N ALA A 34 28.72 -21.24 10.90
CA ALA A 34 27.34 -21.18 11.35
C ALA A 34 26.84 -19.73 11.51
N MET A 35 27.62 -18.86 12.16
CA MET A 35 27.28 -17.44 12.31
C MET A 35 27.25 -16.71 10.97
N THR A 36 28.19 -17.00 10.06
CA THR A 36 28.23 -16.41 8.71
C THR A 36 26.99 -16.79 7.90
N GLY A 37 26.57 -18.06 7.99
CA GLY A 37 25.33 -18.54 7.37
C GLY A 37 24.11 -17.81 7.91
N LEU A 38 23.99 -17.67 9.23
CA LEU A 38 22.87 -16.96 9.86
C LEU A 38 22.83 -15.48 9.46
N ALA A 39 23.98 -14.79 9.51
CA ALA A 39 24.07 -13.39 9.09
C ALA A 39 23.65 -13.22 7.63
N SER A 40 24.08 -14.12 6.74
CA SER A 40 23.70 -14.09 5.32
C SER A 40 22.20 -14.28 5.08
N ILE A 41 21.55 -15.14 5.87
CA ILE A 41 20.09 -15.34 5.84
C ILE A 41 19.37 -14.08 6.32
N GLU A 42 19.84 -13.48 7.42
CA GLU A 42 19.22 -12.29 7.99
C GLU A 42 19.32 -11.09 7.05
N LEU A 43 20.48 -10.86 6.44
CA LEU A 43 20.67 -9.83 5.41
C LEU A 43 19.73 -10.02 4.23
N ARG A 44 19.54 -11.27 3.76
CA ARG A 44 18.59 -11.58 2.68
C ARG A 44 17.14 -11.34 3.09
N ARG A 45 16.78 -11.65 4.34
CA ARG A 45 15.44 -11.40 4.88
C ARG A 45 15.16 -9.90 5.01
N SER A 46 16.11 -9.13 5.53
CA SER A 46 16.01 -7.67 5.64
C SER A 46 15.79 -7.02 4.28
N GLY A 47 16.62 -7.34 3.28
CA GLY A 47 16.46 -6.77 1.94
C GLY A 47 15.10 -7.08 1.29
N SER A 48 14.56 -8.29 1.51
CA SER A 48 13.24 -8.66 1.00
C SER A 48 12.11 -7.85 1.66
N ALA A 49 12.21 -7.60 2.97
CA ALA A 49 11.23 -6.79 3.69
C ALA A 49 11.21 -5.33 3.19
N ASP A 50 12.40 -4.77 2.91
CA ASP A 50 12.56 -3.39 2.44
C ASP A 50 11.95 -3.14 1.05
N HIS A 51 12.03 -4.14 0.15
CA HIS A 51 11.39 -4.02 -1.16
C HIS A 51 9.87 -3.94 -1.07
N LEU A 52 9.27 -4.71 -0.15
CA LEU A 52 7.82 -4.75 0.03
C LEU A 52 7.30 -3.47 0.69
N THR A 53 8.01 -2.90 1.66
CA THR A 53 7.66 -1.61 2.26
C THR A 53 7.74 -0.50 1.23
N THR A 54 8.83 -0.44 0.46
CA THR A 54 9.01 0.53 -0.64
C THR A 54 7.89 0.42 -1.69
N ALA A 55 7.52 -0.80 -2.08
CA ALA A 55 6.42 -1.01 -3.03
C ALA A 55 5.08 -0.49 -2.50
N ARG A 56 4.79 -0.69 -1.20
CA ARG A 56 3.58 -0.17 -0.56
C ARG A 56 3.56 1.35 -0.50
N ASP A 57 4.70 1.96 -0.22
CA ASP A 57 4.81 3.42 -0.14
C ASP A 57 4.66 4.06 -1.53
N ASN A 58 5.25 3.45 -2.56
CA ASN A 58 5.01 3.84 -3.96
C ASN A 58 3.53 3.69 -4.36
N ALA A 59 2.87 2.61 -3.94
CA ALA A 59 1.44 2.41 -4.21
C ALA A 59 0.57 3.46 -3.50
N ARG A 60 0.89 3.83 -2.25
CA ARG A 60 0.20 4.92 -1.54
C ARG A 60 0.40 6.27 -2.22
N LEU A 61 1.62 6.57 -2.66
CA LEU A 61 1.90 7.78 -3.42
C LEU A 61 1.07 7.84 -4.71
N ALA A 62 1.05 6.74 -5.48
CA ALA A 62 0.25 6.63 -6.70
C ALA A 62 -1.24 6.81 -6.43
N LEU A 63 -1.76 6.23 -5.35
CA LEU A 63 -3.15 6.39 -4.93
C LEU A 63 -3.48 7.85 -4.58
N MET A 64 -2.62 8.52 -3.80
CA MET A 64 -2.80 9.93 -3.46
C MET A 64 -2.78 10.82 -4.70
N GLN A 65 -1.89 10.52 -5.66
CA GLN A 65 -1.85 11.22 -6.94
C GLN A 65 -3.14 10.98 -7.74
N ALA A 66 -3.63 9.74 -7.81
CA ALA A 66 -4.86 9.42 -8.51
C ALA A 66 -6.08 10.14 -7.89
N LEU A 67 -6.17 10.17 -6.56
CA LEU A 67 -7.23 10.88 -5.85
C LEU A 67 -7.18 12.39 -6.11
N ALA A 68 -5.98 12.99 -6.08
CA ALA A 68 -5.80 14.41 -6.37
C ALA A 68 -6.22 14.76 -7.80
N GLN A 69 -5.89 13.90 -8.78
CA GLN A 69 -6.37 14.09 -10.16
C GLN A 69 -7.89 13.97 -10.24
N LEU A 70 -8.49 12.98 -9.57
CA LEU A 70 -9.95 12.81 -9.54
C LEU A 70 -10.64 14.05 -8.96
N GLN A 71 -10.16 14.57 -7.83
CA GLN A 71 -10.67 15.81 -7.21
C GLN A 71 -10.51 17.01 -8.13
N LYS A 72 -9.35 17.16 -8.77
CA LYS A 72 -9.11 18.24 -9.75
C LYS A 72 -10.08 18.18 -10.92
N THR A 73 -10.40 16.98 -11.43
CA THR A 73 -11.33 16.80 -12.54
C THR A 73 -12.80 16.87 -12.13
N ALA A 74 -13.14 16.48 -10.89
CA ALA A 74 -14.51 16.54 -10.37
C ALA A 74 -14.96 18.00 -10.11
N GLY A 75 -14.02 18.92 -9.88
CA GLY A 75 -14.34 20.33 -9.66
C GLY A 75 -14.96 20.58 -8.28
N PRO A 76 -15.72 21.68 -8.11
CA PRO A 76 -16.26 22.07 -6.80
C PRO A 76 -17.13 20.98 -6.14
N ASP A 77 -17.10 20.87 -4.81
CA ASP A 77 -17.82 19.88 -3.98
C ASP A 77 -19.34 19.78 -4.21
N GLN A 78 -19.93 20.71 -4.95
CA GLN A 78 -21.34 20.68 -5.39
C GLN A 78 -21.51 19.93 -6.73
N ARG A 79 -20.65 18.97 -7.02
CA ARG A 79 -20.74 18.14 -8.22
C ARG A 79 -21.00 16.70 -7.81
N ILE A 80 -21.80 16.00 -8.61
CA ILE A 80 -22.10 14.58 -8.42
C ILE A 80 -21.53 13.80 -9.61
N THR A 81 -20.96 12.63 -9.35
CA THR A 81 -20.47 11.72 -10.40
C THR A 81 -21.53 10.69 -10.72
N ALA A 82 -21.89 10.52 -11.99
CA ALA A 82 -22.83 9.49 -12.43
C ALA A 82 -22.49 9.04 -13.86
N SER A 83 -22.92 7.84 -14.24
CA SER A 83 -22.81 7.33 -15.60
C SER A 83 -23.58 8.21 -16.58
N ALA A 84 -23.08 8.29 -17.83
CA ALA A 84 -23.72 9.05 -18.91
C ALA A 84 -25.13 8.53 -19.25
N GLU A 85 -25.39 7.24 -19.01
CA GLU A 85 -26.70 6.61 -19.20
C GLU A 85 -27.81 7.25 -18.35
N LEU A 86 -27.50 8.03 -17.31
CA LEU A 86 -28.49 8.75 -16.50
C LEU A 86 -29.37 9.70 -17.33
N LEU A 87 -28.89 10.16 -18.50
CA LEU A 87 -29.65 11.03 -19.39
C LEU A 87 -30.64 10.27 -20.29
N ALA A 88 -30.54 8.94 -20.40
CA ALA A 88 -31.47 8.15 -21.20
C ALA A 88 -32.85 8.11 -20.54
N LYS A 89 -33.92 8.40 -21.30
CA LYS A 89 -35.29 8.32 -20.76
C LYS A 89 -35.84 6.89 -20.74
N ASP A 90 -35.35 6.04 -21.63
CA ASP A 90 -35.71 4.62 -21.76
C ASP A 90 -34.47 3.79 -22.13
N ASP A 91 -34.50 2.49 -21.83
CA ASP A 91 -33.40 1.54 -22.12
C ASP A 91 -32.98 1.54 -23.60
N LYS A 92 -33.90 1.88 -24.52
CA LYS A 92 -33.61 1.97 -25.96
C LYS A 92 -32.86 3.24 -26.35
N GLU A 93 -33.02 4.33 -25.61
CA GLU A 93 -32.23 5.55 -25.82
C GLU A 93 -30.81 5.41 -25.28
N ALA A 94 -30.60 4.56 -24.26
CA ALA A 94 -29.28 4.28 -23.70
C ALA A 94 -28.29 3.75 -24.75
N GLU A 95 -28.77 2.94 -25.70
CA GLU A 95 -27.96 2.42 -26.83
C GLU A 95 -27.63 3.48 -27.89
N THR A 96 -28.30 4.64 -27.88
CA THR A 96 -28.02 5.74 -28.82
C THR A 96 -26.84 6.61 -28.34
N PHE A 97 -26.50 6.56 -27.05
CA PHE A 97 -25.33 7.26 -26.53
C PHE A 97 -24.04 6.53 -26.94
N ALA A 98 -23.06 7.27 -27.45
CA ALA A 98 -21.79 6.68 -27.91
C ALA A 98 -21.02 5.97 -26.78
N ASN A 99 -21.17 6.41 -25.53
CA ASN A 99 -20.46 5.86 -24.38
C ASN A 99 -21.32 5.93 -23.10
N PRO A 100 -22.33 5.06 -22.94
CA PRO A 100 -23.27 5.12 -21.80
C PRO A 100 -22.58 4.89 -20.44
N HIS A 101 -21.49 4.11 -20.42
CA HIS A 101 -20.77 3.75 -19.19
C HIS A 101 -19.68 4.74 -18.78
N TRP A 102 -19.52 5.87 -19.47
CA TRP A 102 -18.57 6.90 -19.02
C TRP A 102 -19.08 7.59 -17.76
N THR A 103 -18.21 7.74 -16.77
CA THR A 103 -18.52 8.51 -15.56
C THR A 103 -18.29 10.00 -15.84
N GLY A 104 -19.39 10.76 -15.84
CA GLY A 104 -19.38 12.21 -15.97
C GLY A 104 -19.48 12.92 -14.62
N VAL A 105 -19.27 14.24 -14.66
CA VAL A 105 -19.42 15.15 -13.52
C VAL A 105 -20.62 16.05 -13.79
N TRP A 106 -21.62 16.02 -12.91
CA TRP A 106 -22.90 16.70 -13.08
C TRP A 106 -23.08 17.80 -12.04
N ARG A 107 -23.79 18.87 -12.42
CA ARG A 107 -24.12 19.99 -11.53
C ARG A 107 -25.31 19.59 -10.63
N SER A 108 -25.15 19.69 -9.31
CA SER A 108 -26.27 19.49 -8.36
C SER A 108 -27.02 20.78 -8.03
N THR A 109 -26.63 21.88 -8.66
CA THR A 109 -27.23 23.22 -8.55
C THR A 109 -27.75 23.73 -9.89
N GLN A 110 -28.59 24.75 -9.85
CA GLN A 110 -29.04 25.46 -11.05
C GLN A 110 -27.88 26.18 -11.76
N ALA A 111 -28.13 26.68 -12.97
CA ALA A 111 -27.12 27.41 -13.74
C ALA A 111 -26.61 28.67 -13.04
N ASP A 112 -27.42 29.26 -12.15
CA ASP A 112 -27.12 30.40 -11.29
C ASP A 112 -26.43 30.03 -9.96
N GLY A 113 -26.19 28.74 -9.72
CA GLY A 113 -25.57 28.21 -8.49
C GLY A 113 -26.53 28.00 -7.32
N THR A 114 -27.83 28.27 -7.48
CA THR A 114 -28.83 28.06 -6.43
C THR A 114 -29.23 26.59 -6.30
N SER A 115 -29.70 26.20 -5.11
CA SER A 115 -30.24 24.86 -4.86
C SER A 115 -31.53 24.63 -5.66
N PHE A 116 -31.72 23.41 -6.16
CA PHE A 116 -32.99 22.98 -6.75
C PHE A 116 -34.13 22.88 -5.73
N PHE A 117 -33.78 22.77 -4.46
CA PHE A 117 -34.72 22.71 -3.35
C PHE A 117 -34.68 24.02 -2.60
N THR A 118 -35.82 24.69 -2.50
CA THR A 118 -35.98 25.91 -1.70
C THR A 118 -37.00 25.63 -0.60
N ARG A 119 -36.61 25.86 0.66
CA ARG A 119 -37.51 25.75 1.80
C ARG A 119 -38.11 27.13 2.10
N ASN A 120 -39.42 27.20 2.23
CA ASN A 120 -40.09 28.39 2.73
C ASN A 120 -40.25 28.25 4.25
N ASP A 121 -39.51 29.07 5.00
CA ASP A 121 -39.54 29.11 6.46
C ASP A 121 -40.76 29.86 7.02
N THR A 122 -41.39 30.71 6.21
CA THR A 122 -42.46 31.62 6.61
C THR A 122 -43.84 31.04 6.34
N ALA A 123 -44.06 30.44 5.17
CA ALA A 123 -45.31 29.76 4.81
C ALA A 123 -45.29 28.27 5.16
N GLY A 124 -44.12 27.74 5.53
CA GLY A 124 -43.88 26.31 5.61
C GLY A 124 -43.86 25.65 4.21
N GLY A 125 -43.01 24.63 4.03
CA GLY A 125 -43.00 23.82 2.81
C GLY A 125 -41.64 23.73 2.12
N LEU A 126 -41.49 22.67 1.31
CA LEU A 126 -40.35 22.41 0.46
C LEU A 126 -40.81 22.49 -1.00
N SER A 127 -40.20 23.38 -1.77
CA SER A 127 -40.46 23.51 -3.21
C SER A 127 -39.29 22.91 -3.99
N ASP A 128 -39.60 22.02 -4.94
CA ASP A 128 -38.62 21.43 -5.88
C ASP A 128 -38.77 22.09 -7.25
N LEU A 129 -37.76 22.83 -7.66
CA LEU A 129 -37.75 23.61 -8.90
C LEU A 129 -37.43 22.75 -10.14
N ARG A 130 -37.03 21.48 -9.97
CA ARG A 130 -36.75 20.56 -11.10
C ARG A 130 -38.03 20.19 -11.86
N TYR A 131 -39.14 20.07 -11.14
CA TYR A 131 -40.42 19.70 -11.74
C TYR A 131 -40.98 20.83 -12.62
N ALA A 132 -40.80 22.09 -12.21
CA ALA A 132 -41.26 23.25 -12.97
C ALA A 132 -40.49 23.44 -14.28
N VAL A 133 -39.17 23.23 -14.28
CA VAL A 133 -38.32 23.34 -15.49
C VAL A 133 -38.63 22.26 -16.51
N ARG A 134 -38.88 21.01 -16.08
CA ARG A 134 -39.24 19.91 -17.00
C ARG A 134 -40.51 20.21 -17.80
N ASN A 135 -41.50 20.83 -17.18
CA ASN A 135 -42.80 21.12 -17.82
C ASN A 135 -42.79 22.42 -18.65
N ALA A 136 -41.73 23.23 -18.59
CA ALA A 136 -41.58 24.46 -19.38
C ALA A 136 -40.90 24.21 -20.75
N VAL A 137 -40.43 22.99 -21.00
CA VAL A 137 -39.70 22.58 -22.22
C VAL A 137 -40.56 21.64 -23.11
N GLU A 138 -41.88 21.64 -22.91
CA GLU A 138 -42.86 21.04 -23.85
C GLU A 138 -43.71 22.15 -24.49
N PRO A 139 -43.77 22.25 -25.83
CA PRO A 139 -45.00 22.59 -26.54
C PRO A 139 -45.92 21.37 -26.69
#